data_AF-A0A957BVR4-F1
#
_entry.id   AF-A0A957BVR4-F1
#
_cell.length_a   1.000
_cell.length_b   1.000
_cell.length_c   1.000
_cell.angle_alpha   90.00
_cell.angle_beta   90.00
_cell.angle_gamma   90.00
#
_symmetry.space_group_name_H-M   'P 1'
#
loop_
_entity.id
_entity.type
_entity.pdbx_description
1 polymer ?
#
loop_
_entity_poly.entity_id
_entity_poly.type
_entity_poly.pdbx_seq_one_letter_code
_entity_poly.pdbx_strand_id
1 'polypeptide(L)'
;LSRSEVIHNTPLLLMLLIGFGGQFAMMLFQSTWSLYAGDVLFQNMSAADVTLRAGLLFAVHGVGQLLTQLLLIEPLAVRFGEHRLVILGAILRALSLWSLVLLPFPLSVATIGMLGFAVGSGTMMPPLQSLVTTSVREEVSGAVLGIYQSAVSLGIISGAVLSGFLFEHSPFLPYAVAGVIFMLTVMPASLLSRMGLRAAAIA
;
A
#
# COMPACT_ATOMS: atom_id res chain seq x y z
N LEU A 1 -11.94 4.52 24.37
CA LEU A 1 -10.68 5.26 24.12
C LEU A 1 -11.00 6.73 23.91
N SER A 2 -10.44 7.61 24.73
CA SER A 2 -10.53 9.06 24.53
C SER A 2 -9.59 9.49 23.38
N ARG A 3 -9.88 10.63 22.73
CA ARG A 3 -8.99 11.18 21.68
C ARG A 3 -7.54 11.37 22.18
N SER A 4 -7.39 11.71 23.46
CA SER A 4 -6.08 11.88 24.09
C SER A 4 -5.29 10.58 24.14
N GLU A 5 -5.93 9.45 24.47
CA GLU A 5 -5.25 8.15 24.57
C GLU A 5 -4.70 7.68 23.21
N VAL A 6 -5.36 8.03 22.11
CA VAL A 6 -4.89 7.71 20.76
C VAL A 6 -3.67 8.54 20.40
N ILE A 7 -3.70 9.84 20.68
CA ILE A 7 -2.61 10.78 20.35
C ILE A 7 -1.35 10.48 21.17
N HIS A 8 -1.49 9.98 22.40
CA HIS A 8 -0.34 9.63 23.23
C HIS A 8 0.17 8.20 23.00
N ASN A 9 -0.57 7.36 22.27
CA ASN A 9 -0.14 6.01 21.91
C ASN A 9 0.71 6.04 20.62
N THR A 10 2.03 6.14 20.79
CA THR A 10 2.97 6.24 19.67
C THR A 10 2.87 5.04 18.69
N PRO A 11 2.84 3.76 19.13
CA PRO A 11 2.63 2.64 18.21
C PRO A 11 1.36 2.78 17.36
N LEU A 12 0.24 3.15 17.99
CA LEU A 12 -1.02 3.32 17.28
C LEU A 12 -0.93 4.47 16.27
N LEU A 13 -0.35 5.61 16.63
CA LEU A 13 -0.13 6.71 15.69
C LEU A 13 0.72 6.29 14.48
N LEU A 14 1.78 5.51 14.69
CA LEU A 14 2.60 4.99 13.59
C LEU A 14 1.77 4.08 12.67
N MET A 15 0.94 3.19 13.22
CA MET A 15 0.07 2.33 12.43
C MET A 15 -0.97 3.12 11.63
N LEU A 16 -1.55 4.17 12.21
CA LEU A 16 -2.47 5.09 11.53
C LEU A 16 -1.78 5.83 10.37
N LEU A 17 -0.55 6.31 10.59
CA LEU A 17 0.26 6.96 9.55
C LEU A 17 0.61 6.00 8.40
N ILE A 18 0.97 4.75 8.72
CA ILE A 18 1.25 3.71 7.71
C ILE A 18 -0.02 3.39 6.92
N GLY A 19 -1.17 3.24 7.59
CA GLY A 19 -2.46 2.96 6.95
C GLY A 19 -2.91 4.09 6.02
N PHE A 20 -2.84 5.33 6.51
CA PHE A 20 -3.11 6.54 5.72
C PHE A 20 -2.18 6.63 4.52
N GLY A 21 -0.85 6.60 4.74
CA GLY A 21 0.14 6.76 3.66
C GLY A 21 0.05 5.65 2.62
N GLY A 22 -0.19 4.41 3.06
CA GLY A 22 -0.35 3.27 2.17
C GLY A 22 -1.58 3.37 1.27
N GLN A 23 -2.71 3.84 1.79
CA GLN A 23 -3.95 3.98 1.02
C GLN A 23 -3.99 5.26 0.20
N PHE A 24 -3.37 6.33 0.69
CA PHE A 24 -3.13 7.56 -0.08
C PHE A 24 -2.30 7.27 -1.34
N ALA A 25 -1.15 6.61 -1.18
CA ALA A 25 -0.30 6.21 -2.30
C ALA A 25 -0.98 5.19 -3.22
N MET A 26 -1.80 4.29 -2.67
CA MET A 26 -2.61 3.36 -3.46
C MET A 26 -3.58 4.12 -4.38
N MET A 27 -4.28 5.15 -3.87
CA MET A 27 -5.22 5.91 -4.69
C MET A 27 -4.55 6.82 -5.70
N LEU A 28 -3.34 7.33 -5.43
CA LEU A 28 -2.53 8.01 -6.45
C LEU A 28 -2.34 7.13 -7.69
N PHE A 29 -2.02 5.85 -7.48
CA PHE A 29 -1.87 4.85 -8.54
C PHE A 29 -3.21 4.43 -9.16
N GLN A 30 -4.18 4.03 -8.32
CA GLN A 30 -5.39 3.34 -8.74
C GLN A 30 -6.33 4.26 -9.53
N SER A 31 -6.46 5.53 -9.12
CA SER A 31 -7.35 6.49 -9.79
C SER A 31 -6.86 6.87 -11.19
N THR A 32 -5.56 6.76 -11.47
CA THR A 32 -4.96 7.16 -12.75
C THR A 32 -4.56 5.98 -13.64
N TRP A 33 -4.73 4.74 -13.16
CA TRP A 33 -4.27 3.53 -13.87
C TRP A 33 -4.76 3.43 -15.32
N SER A 34 -6.05 3.68 -15.56
CA SER A 34 -6.61 3.61 -16.91
C SER A 34 -6.02 4.68 -17.84
N LEU A 35 -5.81 5.89 -17.31
CA LEU A 35 -5.23 7.00 -18.08
C LEU A 35 -3.75 6.73 -18.40
N TYR A 36 -2.98 6.30 -17.40
CA TYR A 36 -1.57 5.91 -17.58
C TYR A 36 -1.42 4.78 -18.62
N ALA A 37 -2.30 3.80 -18.59
CA ALA A 37 -2.27 2.70 -19.55
C ALA A 37 -2.44 3.19 -20.99
N GLY A 38 -3.29 4.20 -21.23
CA GLY A 38 -3.47 4.81 -22.56
C GLY A 38 -2.29 5.69 -22.97
N ASP A 39 -1.86 6.58 -22.09
CA ASP A 39 -0.83 7.59 -22.39
C ASP A 39 0.58 7.00 -22.47
N VAL A 40 0.84 5.92 -21.73
CA VAL A 40 2.16 5.32 -21.61
C VAL A 40 2.20 3.92 -22.22
N LEU A 41 1.40 2.96 -21.76
CA LEU A 41 1.63 1.54 -22.09
C LEU A 41 1.09 1.10 -23.45
N PHE A 42 -0.05 1.66 -23.87
CA PHE A 42 -0.83 1.21 -25.02
C PHE A 42 -1.12 2.35 -26.00
N GLN A 43 -0.08 3.14 -26.29
CA GLN A 43 -0.16 4.25 -27.23
C GLN A 43 -0.64 3.76 -28.61
N ASN A 44 -1.43 4.60 -29.29
CA ASN A 44 -2.00 4.33 -30.62
C ASN A 44 -3.01 3.17 -30.68
N MET A 45 -3.54 2.70 -29.54
CA MET A 45 -4.62 1.72 -29.50
C MET A 45 -5.99 2.41 -29.38
N SER A 46 -7.06 1.69 -29.71
CA SER A 46 -8.42 2.20 -29.48
C SER A 46 -8.72 2.31 -27.98
N ALA A 47 -9.61 3.22 -27.58
CA ALA A 47 -10.00 3.37 -26.18
C ALA A 47 -10.58 2.07 -25.58
N ALA A 48 -11.28 1.28 -26.41
CA ALA A 48 -11.81 -0.02 -26.01
C ALA A 48 -10.68 -1.02 -25.69
N ASP A 49 -9.64 -1.07 -26.53
CA ASP A 49 -8.49 -1.94 -26.32
C ASP A 49 -7.66 -1.54 -25.11
N VAL A 50 -7.44 -0.23 -24.91
CA VAL A 50 -6.75 0.32 -23.74
C VAL A 50 -7.49 -0.10 -22.47
N THR A 51 -8.80 0.13 -22.42
CA THR A 51 -9.64 -0.19 -21.26
C THR A 51 -9.57 -1.69 -20.93
N LEU A 52 -9.70 -2.56 -21.95
CA LEU A 52 -9.61 -4.00 -21.77
C LEU A 52 -8.24 -4.42 -21.22
N ARG A 53 -7.15 -3.95 -21.82
CA ARG A 53 -5.79 -4.35 -21.42
C ARG A 53 -5.40 -3.79 -20.05
N ALA A 54 -5.76 -2.54 -19.77
CA ALA A 54 -5.58 -1.92 -18.45
C ALA A 54 -6.36 -2.71 -17.39
N GLY A 55 -7.61 -3.07 -17.69
CA GLY A 55 -8.45 -3.90 -16.82
C GLY A 55 -7.86 -5.28 -16.57
N LEU A 56 -7.32 -5.95 -17.60
CA LEU A 56 -6.65 -7.24 -17.46
C LEU A 56 -5.39 -7.16 -16.59
N LEU A 57 -4.55 -6.15 -16.77
CA LEU A 57 -3.38 -5.94 -15.90
C LEU A 57 -3.80 -5.63 -14.45
N PHE A 58 -4.86 -4.85 -14.26
CA PHE A 58 -5.39 -4.56 -12.94
C PHE A 58 -6.00 -5.82 -12.28
N ALA A 59 -6.62 -6.69 -13.08
CA ALA A 59 -7.11 -7.99 -12.62
C ALA A 59 -5.96 -8.92 -12.21
N VAL A 60 -4.84 -8.93 -12.96
CA VAL A 60 -3.61 -9.65 -12.56
C VAL A 60 -3.13 -9.16 -11.19
N HIS A 61 -3.15 -7.84 -10.96
CA HIS A 61 -2.85 -7.28 -9.63
C HIS A 61 -3.83 -7.76 -8.56
N GLY A 62 -5.14 -7.65 -8.78
CA GLY A 62 -6.15 -8.07 -7.82
C GLY A 62 -6.07 -9.56 -7.45
N VAL A 63 -5.94 -10.43 -8.46
CA VAL A 63 -5.77 -11.88 -8.27
C VAL A 63 -4.45 -12.18 -7.56
N GLY A 64 -3.34 -11.57 -7.97
CA GLY A 64 -2.05 -11.75 -7.32
C GLY A 64 -2.06 -11.32 -5.84
N GLN A 65 -2.76 -10.23 -5.53
CA GLN A 65 -2.92 -9.74 -4.16
C GLN A 65 -3.76 -10.71 -3.33
N LEU A 66 -4.85 -11.24 -3.88
CA LEU A 66 -5.65 -12.27 -3.24
C LEU A 66 -4.84 -13.54 -2.97
N LEU A 67 -4.12 -14.06 -3.98
CA LEU A 67 -3.29 -15.25 -3.83
C LEU A 67 -2.17 -15.06 -2.81
N THR A 68 -1.55 -13.87 -2.78
CA THR A 68 -0.55 -13.54 -1.76
C THR A 68 -1.14 -13.61 -0.36
N GLN A 69 -2.34 -13.06 -0.17
CA GLN A 69 -3.02 -13.10 1.12
C GLN A 69 -3.42 -14.52 1.52
N LEU A 70 -3.94 -15.33 0.59
CA LEU A 70 -4.40 -16.69 0.90
C LEU A 70 -3.24 -17.68 1.12
N LEU A 71 -2.18 -17.58 0.33
CA LEU A 71 -1.15 -18.60 0.26
C LEU A 71 0.13 -18.22 1.01
N LEU A 72 0.45 -16.93 1.08
CA LEU A 72 1.75 -16.47 1.55
C LEU A 72 1.68 -15.75 2.90
N ILE A 73 0.55 -15.16 3.30
CA ILE A 73 0.51 -14.32 4.50
C ILE A 73 0.90 -15.08 5.77
N GLU A 74 0.28 -16.25 6.01
CA GLU A 74 0.49 -17.06 7.21
C GLU A 74 1.93 -17.59 7.30
N PRO A 75 2.48 -18.30 6.29
CA PRO A 75 3.86 -18.79 6.38
C PRO A 75 4.89 -17.66 6.46
N LEU A 76 4.66 -16.54 5.78
CA LEU A 76 5.55 -15.38 5.87
C LEU A 76 5.45 -14.71 7.25
N ALA A 77 4.27 -14.66 7.87
CA ALA A 77 4.07 -14.07 9.19
C ALA A 77 4.76 -14.92 10.27
N VAL A 78 4.65 -16.25 10.20
CA VAL A 78 5.36 -17.17 11.10
C VAL A 78 6.88 -17.03 10.93
N ARG A 79 7.38 -16.90 9.69
CA ARG A 79 8.82 -16.85 9.41
C ARG A 79 9.47 -15.49 9.71
N PHE A 80 8.79 -14.39 9.40
CA PHE A 80 9.37 -13.04 9.41
C PHE A 80 8.76 -12.12 10.46
N GLY A 81 7.55 -12.42 10.95
CA GLY A 81 6.78 -11.56 11.85
C GLY A 81 6.08 -10.41 11.12
N GLU A 82 4.91 -10.03 11.62
CA GLU A 82 4.02 -9.04 10.99
C GLU A 82 4.69 -7.68 10.75
N HIS A 83 5.47 -7.20 11.71
CA HIS A 83 6.21 -5.94 11.61
C HIS A 83 7.13 -5.89 10.38
N ARG A 84 7.84 -6.99 10.09
CA ARG A 84 8.75 -7.06 8.94
C ARG A 84 7.97 -7.19 7.64
N LEU A 85 6.82 -7.87 7.65
CA LEU A 85 5.95 -7.95 6.47
C LEU A 85 5.42 -6.58 6.02
N VAL A 86 5.06 -5.72 6.97
CA VAL A 86 4.67 -4.33 6.65
C VAL A 86 5.80 -3.58 5.94
N ILE A 87 7.05 -3.71 6.44
CA ILE A 87 8.23 -3.08 5.83
C ILE A 87 8.51 -3.64 4.43
N LEU A 88 8.57 -4.96 4.29
CA LEU A 88 8.86 -5.62 3.02
C LEU A 88 7.79 -5.31 1.97
N GLY A 89 6.51 -5.31 2.39
CA GLY A 89 5.40 -4.94 1.53
C GLY A 89 5.49 -3.49 1.06
N ALA A 90 5.82 -2.55 1.95
CA ALA A 90 6.02 -1.14 1.58
C ALA A 90 7.17 -0.95 0.58
N ILE A 91 8.32 -1.61 0.81
CA ILE A 91 9.47 -1.56 -0.10
C ILE A 91 9.08 -2.13 -1.47
N LEU A 92 8.46 -3.31 -1.50
CA LEU A 92 8.09 -3.97 -2.75
C LEU A 92 7.09 -3.13 -3.55
N ARG A 93 6.12 -2.51 -2.88
CA ARG A 93 5.18 -1.56 -3.51
C ARG A 93 5.89 -0.35 -4.09
N ALA A 94 6.84 0.23 -3.36
CA ALA A 94 7.63 1.36 -3.84
C ALA A 94 8.42 1.00 -5.10
N LEU A 95 9.15 -0.11 -5.07
CA LEU A 95 9.95 -0.60 -6.20
C LEU A 95 9.09 -0.91 -7.42
N SER A 96 7.92 -1.50 -7.23
CA SER A 96 6.97 -1.78 -8.30
C SER A 96 6.41 -0.52 -8.96
N LEU A 97 6.12 0.54 -8.20
CA LEU A 97 5.65 1.79 -8.81
C LEU A 97 6.79 2.53 -9.51
N TRP A 98 8.00 2.49 -8.95
CA TRP A 98 9.18 3.06 -9.61
C TRP A 98 9.56 2.31 -10.88
N SER A 99 9.35 1.00 -10.95
CA SER A 99 9.58 0.26 -12.18
C SER A 99 8.64 0.69 -13.31
N LEU A 100 7.37 1.02 -12.99
CA LEU A 100 6.45 1.59 -13.96
C LEU A 100 6.94 2.96 -14.48
N VAL A 101 7.52 3.79 -13.61
CA VAL A 101 8.05 5.11 -14.00
C VAL A 101 9.32 5.01 -14.85
N LEU A 102 10.29 4.20 -14.40
CA LEU A 102 11.63 4.17 -14.96
C LEU A 102 11.74 3.21 -16.16
N LEU A 103 10.94 2.15 -16.17
CA LEU A 103 11.01 1.06 -17.15
C LEU A 103 9.58 0.66 -17.60
N PRO A 104 8.79 1.58 -18.18
CA PRO A 104 7.42 1.29 -18.59
C PRO A 104 7.31 0.23 -19.70
N PHE A 105 8.40 -0.03 -20.41
CA PHE A 105 8.47 -0.99 -21.51
C PHE A 105 9.63 -1.97 -21.35
N PRO A 106 9.52 -3.19 -21.93
CA PRO A 106 8.35 -3.76 -22.61
C PRO A 106 7.20 -4.11 -21.64
N LEU A 107 6.02 -4.47 -22.17
CA LEU A 107 4.82 -4.81 -21.37
C LEU A 107 5.07 -5.89 -20.30
N SER A 108 6.04 -6.78 -20.51
CA SER A 108 6.45 -7.77 -19.52
C SER A 108 6.99 -7.13 -18.24
N VAL A 109 7.73 -6.02 -18.33
CA VAL A 109 8.24 -5.28 -17.18
C VAL A 109 7.10 -4.64 -16.40
N ALA A 110 6.13 -4.03 -17.08
CA ALA A 110 4.93 -3.50 -16.44
C ALA A 110 4.11 -4.60 -15.74
N THR A 111 4.00 -5.78 -16.36
CA THR A 111 3.32 -6.95 -15.76
C THR A 111 4.04 -7.44 -14.50
N ILE A 112 5.37 -7.54 -14.54
CA ILE A 112 6.18 -7.91 -13.38
C ILE A 112 6.05 -6.85 -12.28
N GLY A 113 6.05 -5.56 -12.64
CA GLY A 113 5.81 -4.46 -11.71
C GLY A 113 4.46 -4.61 -11.00
N MET A 114 3.39 -4.87 -11.75
CA MET A 114 2.04 -5.10 -11.24
C MET A 114 1.96 -6.33 -10.32
N LEU A 115 2.62 -7.43 -10.66
CA LEU A 115 2.70 -8.62 -9.81
C LEU A 115 3.47 -8.33 -8.52
N GLY A 116 4.59 -7.62 -8.59
CA GLY A 116 5.32 -7.18 -7.40
C GLY A 116 4.45 -6.27 -6.52
N PHE A 117 3.68 -5.36 -7.14
CA PHE A 117 2.78 -4.47 -6.42
C PHE A 117 1.66 -5.25 -5.73
N ALA A 118 1.16 -6.31 -6.38
CA ALA A 118 0.15 -7.20 -5.85
C ALA A 118 0.65 -7.94 -4.61
N VAL A 119 1.86 -8.51 -4.69
CA VAL A 119 2.51 -9.20 -3.57
C VAL A 119 2.74 -8.21 -2.43
N GLY A 120 3.34 -7.05 -2.72
CA GLY A 120 3.59 -6.03 -1.70
C GLY A 120 2.31 -5.53 -1.02
N SER A 121 1.24 -5.33 -1.79
CA SER A 121 -0.08 -4.95 -1.27
C SER A 121 -0.69 -6.05 -0.39
N GLY A 122 -0.60 -7.31 -0.83
CA GLY A 122 -1.09 -8.46 -0.11
C GLY A 122 -0.33 -8.74 1.18
N THR A 123 0.96 -8.41 1.24
CA THR A 123 1.82 -8.62 2.42
C THR A 123 1.80 -7.45 3.40
N MET A 124 1.46 -6.23 2.97
CA MET A 124 1.49 -5.05 3.85
C MET A 124 0.20 -4.85 4.66
N MET A 125 -0.96 -4.94 4.02
CA MET A 125 -2.23 -4.48 4.63
C MET A 125 -2.79 -5.41 5.73
N PRO A 126 -2.85 -6.75 5.54
CA PRO A 126 -3.37 -7.62 6.58
C PRO A 126 -2.53 -7.62 7.87
N PRO A 127 -1.18 -7.71 7.83
CA PRO A 127 -0.37 -7.65 9.04
C PRO A 127 -0.48 -6.31 9.75
N LEU A 128 -0.62 -5.20 9.01
CA LEU A 128 -0.86 -3.89 9.63
C LEU A 128 -2.19 -3.86 10.39
N GLN A 129 -3.27 -4.41 9.82
CA GLN A 129 -4.57 -4.49 10.49
C GLN A 129 -4.52 -5.38 11.74
N SER A 130 -3.79 -6.50 11.67
CA SER A 130 -3.54 -7.38 12.81
C SER A 130 -2.77 -6.67 13.91
N LEU A 131 -1.69 -5.94 13.58
CA LEU A 131 -0.94 -5.13 14.53
C LEU A 131 -1.82 -4.05 15.20
N VAL A 132 -2.71 -3.42 14.44
CA VAL A 132 -3.67 -2.43 14.97
C VAL A 132 -4.58 -3.06 16.00
N THR A 133 -5.20 -4.20 15.70
CA THR A 133 -6.18 -4.84 16.59
C THR A 133 -5.56 -5.50 17.81
N THR A 134 -4.31 -5.97 17.70
CA THR A 134 -3.56 -6.63 18.78
C THR A 134 -2.73 -5.67 19.64
N SER A 135 -2.54 -4.42 19.22
CA SER A 135 -1.81 -3.39 19.98
C SER A 135 -2.56 -2.85 21.20
N VAL A 136 -3.84 -3.22 21.34
CA VAL A 136 -4.73 -2.75 22.41
C VAL A 136 -5.50 -3.93 23.00
N ARG A 137 -6.17 -3.69 24.13
CA ARG A 137 -7.05 -4.69 24.72
C ARG A 137 -8.26 -4.99 23.82
N GLU A 138 -8.76 -6.21 23.90
CA GLU A 138 -9.87 -6.71 23.08
C GLU A 138 -11.12 -5.82 23.14
N GLU A 139 -11.44 -5.27 24.32
CA GLU A 139 -12.66 -4.48 24.53
C GLU A 139 -12.68 -3.16 23.75
N VAL A 140 -11.50 -2.66 23.36
CA VAL A 140 -11.36 -1.41 22.59
C VAL A 140 -10.86 -1.63 21.17
N SER A 141 -10.56 -2.88 20.78
CA SER A 141 -9.99 -3.23 19.48
C SER A 141 -10.88 -2.79 18.31
N GLY A 142 -12.20 -2.99 18.42
CA GLY A 142 -13.16 -2.53 17.41
C GLY A 142 -13.21 -1.00 17.25
N ALA A 143 -13.09 -0.26 18.36
CA ALA A 143 -13.03 1.21 18.31
C ALA A 143 -11.74 1.70 17.65
N VAL A 144 -10.60 1.07 17.94
CA VAL A 144 -9.31 1.38 17.30
C VAL A 144 -9.36 1.06 15.81
N LEU A 145 -9.95 -0.07 15.42
CA LEU A 145 -10.13 -0.41 14.01
C LEU A 145 -11.00 0.62 13.30
N GLY A 146 -12.04 1.17 13.95
CA GLY A 146 -12.83 2.28 13.40
C GLY A 146 -12.00 3.55 13.14
N ILE A 147 -11.09 3.90 14.06
CA ILE A 147 -10.17 5.04 13.87
C ILE A 147 -9.20 4.76 12.72
N TYR A 148 -8.66 3.53 12.64
CA TYR A 148 -7.82 3.10 11.53
C TYR A 148 -8.54 3.21 10.18
N GLN A 149 -9.78 2.73 10.09
CA GLN A 149 -10.58 2.85 8.87
C GLN A 149 -10.90 4.31 8.51
N SER A 150 -11.03 5.19 9.50
CA SER A 150 -11.18 6.63 9.27
C SER A 150 -9.91 7.23 8.65
N ALA A 151 -8.73 6.88 9.16
CA ALA A 151 -7.44 7.30 8.60
C ALA A 151 -7.23 6.76 7.18
N VAL A 152 -7.56 5.49 6.95
CA VAL A 152 -7.55 4.86 5.61
C VAL A 152 -8.47 5.61 4.65
N SER A 153 -9.71 5.89 5.05
CA SER A 153 -10.70 6.60 4.22
C SER A 153 -10.23 8.01 3.87
N LEU A 154 -9.62 8.72 4.81
CA LEU A 154 -9.01 10.03 4.54
C LEU A 154 -7.88 9.93 3.51
N GLY A 155 -7.04 8.90 3.61
CA GLY A 155 -6.01 8.61 2.62
C GLY A 155 -6.58 8.37 1.23
N ILE A 156 -7.67 7.59 1.14
CA ILE A 156 -8.36 7.31 -0.13
C ILE A 156 -8.88 8.60 -0.76
N ILE A 157 -9.63 9.39 -0.01
CA ILE A 157 -10.27 10.62 -0.50
C ILE A 157 -9.20 11.63 -0.96
N SER A 158 -8.21 11.90 -0.11
CA SER A 158 -7.18 12.89 -0.42
C SER A 158 -6.23 12.42 -1.53
N GLY A 159 -5.93 11.12 -1.59
CA GLY A 159 -5.13 10.53 -2.66
C GLY A 159 -5.83 10.64 -4.03
N ALA A 160 -7.14 10.36 -4.09
CA ALA A 160 -7.90 10.49 -5.34
C ALA A 160 -7.98 11.93 -5.86
N VAL A 161 -8.08 12.92 -4.95
CA VAL A 161 -8.05 14.33 -5.33
C VAL A 161 -6.67 14.71 -5.88
N LEU A 162 -5.58 14.34 -5.19
CA LEU A 162 -4.22 14.70 -5.61
C LEU A 162 -3.79 13.97 -6.90
N SER A 163 -4.27 12.76 -7.14
CA SER A 163 -3.87 11.95 -8.29
C SER A 163 -4.16 12.63 -9.62
N GLY A 164 -5.32 13.28 -9.74
CA GLY A 164 -5.72 14.02 -10.94
C GLY A 164 -4.78 15.20 -11.20
N PHE A 165 -4.54 16.04 -10.20
CA PHE A 165 -3.62 17.17 -10.30
C PHE A 165 -2.20 16.75 -10.70
N LEU A 166 -1.68 15.65 -10.13
CA LEU A 166 -0.37 15.13 -10.50
C LEU A 166 -0.35 14.61 -11.95
N PHE A 167 -1.40 13.92 -12.37
CA PHE A 167 -1.49 13.34 -13.71
C PHE A 167 -1.54 14.41 -14.81
N GLU A 168 -2.25 15.53 -14.58
CA GLU A 168 -2.29 16.66 -15.51
C GLU A 168 -0.91 17.22 -15.86
N HIS A 169 0.04 17.17 -14.93
CA HIS A 169 1.40 17.63 -15.15
C HIS A 169 2.28 16.58 -15.86
N SER A 170 2.08 15.30 -15.53
CA SER A 170 2.74 14.19 -16.21
C SER A 170 2.10 12.85 -15.80
N PRO A 171 1.91 11.91 -16.76
CA PRO A 171 1.34 10.60 -16.46
C PRO A 171 2.19 9.79 -15.47
N PHE A 172 3.48 10.11 -15.32
CA PHE A 172 4.40 9.41 -14.42
C PHE A 172 4.37 9.92 -12.97
N LEU A 173 3.91 11.15 -12.72
CA LEU A 173 4.00 11.78 -11.41
C LEU A 173 3.20 11.07 -10.30
N PRO A 174 1.94 10.62 -10.53
CA PRO A 174 1.19 9.90 -9.50
C PRO A 174 1.93 8.65 -9.00
N TYR A 175 2.60 7.94 -9.90
CA TYR A 175 3.36 6.71 -9.64
C TYR A 175 4.67 7.01 -8.91
N ALA A 176 5.40 8.04 -9.34
CA ALA A 176 6.64 8.46 -8.70
C ALA A 176 6.39 8.92 -7.26
N VAL A 177 5.38 9.79 -7.06
CA VAL A 177 5.00 10.30 -5.74
C VAL A 177 4.50 9.17 -4.84
N ALA A 178 3.63 8.29 -5.35
CA ALA A 178 3.18 7.12 -4.60
C ALA A 178 4.36 6.22 -4.17
N GLY A 179 5.33 5.99 -5.07
CA GLY A 179 6.53 5.23 -4.77
C GLY A 179 7.39 5.89 -3.68
N VAL A 180 7.56 7.22 -3.72
CA VAL A 180 8.24 7.97 -2.64
C VAL A 180 7.50 7.81 -1.32
N ILE A 181 6.17 7.91 -1.31
CA ILE A 181 5.37 7.77 -0.09
C ILE A 181 5.48 6.37 0.49
N PHE A 182 5.45 5.32 -0.33
CA PHE A 182 5.70 3.96 0.14
C PHE A 182 7.11 3.79 0.71
N MET A 183 8.11 4.42 0.10
CA MET A 183 9.48 4.43 0.63
C MET A 183 9.55 5.17 1.98
N LEU A 184 8.91 6.33 2.11
CA LEU A 184 8.84 7.07 3.37
C LEU A 184 8.09 6.28 4.46
N THR A 185 7.10 5.48 4.08
CA THR A 185 6.33 4.60 4.98
C THR A 185 7.21 3.52 5.63
N VAL A 186 8.36 3.19 5.04
CA VAL A 186 9.35 2.30 5.66
C VAL A 186 9.86 2.86 6.99
N MET A 187 9.98 4.18 7.13
CA MET A 187 10.46 4.81 8.35
C MET A 187 9.54 4.53 9.56
N PRO A 188 8.24 4.90 9.58
CA PRO A 188 7.36 4.58 10.69
C PRO A 188 7.19 3.06 10.88
N ALA A 189 7.20 2.26 9.82
CA ALA A 189 7.14 0.79 9.92
C ALA A 189 8.38 0.20 10.62
N SER A 190 9.57 0.73 10.33
CA SER A 190 10.82 0.33 10.98
C SER A 190 10.88 0.75 12.46
N LEU A 191 10.38 1.94 12.79
CA LEU A 191 10.26 2.40 14.18
C LEU A 191 9.31 1.50 14.97
N LEU A 192 8.15 1.18 14.38
CA LEU A 192 7.19 0.25 14.97
C LEU A 192 7.81 -1.13 15.21
N SER A 193 8.56 -1.67 14.24
CA SER A 193 9.27 -2.95 14.40
C SER A 193 10.27 -2.94 15.55
N ARG A 194 11.01 -1.84 15.74
CA ARG A 194 11.96 -1.69 16.86
C ARG A 194 11.25 -1.66 18.21
N MET A 195 10.07 -1.06 18.28
CA MET A 195 9.28 -1.00 19.52
C MET A 195 8.72 -2.38 19.89
N GLY A 196 8.21 -3.14 18.91
CA GLY A 196 7.72 -4.51 19.14
C GLY A 196 8.81 -5.46 19.62
N LEU A 197 10.02 -5.39 19.03
CA LEU A 197 11.17 -6.21 19.46
C LEU A 197 11.61 -5.90 20.90
N ARG A 198 11.55 -4.62 21.32
CA ARG A 198 11.90 -4.22 22.69
C ARG A 198 10.89 -4.73 23.71
N ALA A 199 9.60 -4.71 23.38
CA ALA A 199 8.56 -5.25 24.26
C ALA A 199 8.75 -6.76 24.47
N ALA A 200 9.07 -7.51 23.40
CA ALA A 200 9.32 -8.95 23.47
C ALA A 200 10.61 -9.33 24.22
N ALA A 201 11.62 -8.45 24.25
CA ALA A 201 12.88 -8.71 24.97
C ALA A 201 12.79 -8.50 26.50
N ILE A 202 11.71 -7.88 26.97
CA ILE A 202 11.48 -7.54 28.39
C ILE A 202 10.38 -8.42 29.01
N ALA A 203 9.59 -9.12 28.18
CA ALA A 203 8.57 -10.09 28.59
C ALA A 203 9.17 -11.47 28.84
#